data_AF-A0A2M7EW65-F1
#
_entry.id   AF-A0A2M7EW65-F1
#
_cell.length_a   1.000
_cell.length_b   1.000
_cell.length_c   1.000
_cell.angle_alpha   90.00
_cell.angle_beta   90.00
_cell.angle_gamma   90.00
#
_symmetry.space_group_name_H-M   'P 1'
#
loop_
_entity.id
_entity.type
_entity.pdbx_description
1 polymer ?
#
loop_
_entity_poly.entity_id
_entity_poly.type
_entity_poly.pdbx_seq_one_letter_code
_entity_poly.pdbx_strand_id
1 'polypeptide(L)' 'MQPHLSFTSLVRRFPDGVRALDDVSFDVPNGEFCVVLGRSG' A
#
# COMPACT_ATOMS: atom_id res chain seq x y z
N MET A 1 18.97 -6.74 1.51
CA MET A 1 18.87 -5.28 1.28
C MET A 1 17.66 -4.80 2.06
N GLN A 2 17.77 -3.78 2.91
CA GLN A 2 16.62 -3.28 3.68
C GLN A 2 15.78 -2.32 2.83
N PRO A 3 14.45 -2.45 2.78
CA PRO A 3 13.61 -1.51 2.07
C PRO A 3 13.57 -0.15 2.79
N HIS A 4 13.30 0.92 2.03
CA HIS A 4 13.12 2.25 2.60
C HIS A 4 11.70 2.44 3.17
N LEU A 5 10.70 1.82 2.53
CA LEU A 5 9.33 1.69 3.05
C LEU A 5 8.90 0.24 2.94
N SER A 6 8.16 -0.26 3.95
CA SER A 6 7.60 -1.60 3.95
C SER A 6 6.18 -1.57 4.49
N PHE A 7 5.28 -2.22 3.78
CA PHE A 7 3.88 -2.40 4.15
C PHE A 7 3.60 -3.90 4.22
N THR A 8 3.01 -4.35 5.31
CA THR A 8 2.72 -5.77 5.55
C THR A 8 1.26 -5.92 5.94
N SER A 9 0.51 -6.67 5.15
CA SER A 9 -0.89 -7.02 5.36
C SER A 9 -1.76 -5.83 5.77
N LEU A 10 -1.60 -4.71 5.07
CA LEU A 10 -2.30 -3.48 5.40
C LEU A 10 -3.77 -3.57 5.01
N VAL A 11 -4.65 -3.46 6.01
CA VAL A 11 -6.10 -3.40 5.85
C VAL A 11 -6.60 -2.03 6.30
N ARG A 12 -7.43 -1.40 5.47
CA ARG A 12 -8.12 -0.15 5.82
C ARG A 12 -9.60 -0.24 5.51
N ARG A 13 -10.42 -0.01 6.54
CA ARG A 13 -11.88 0.10 6.43
C ARG A 13 -12.35 1.46 6.93
N PHE A 14 -13.27 2.08 6.21
CA PHE A 14 -13.95 3.31 6.61
C PHE A 14 -15.22 3.01 7.42
N PRO A 15 -15.77 3.98 8.16
CA PRO A 15 -16.96 3.77 9.01
C PRO A 15 -18.22 3.31 8.27
N ASP A 16 -18.31 3.63 6.98
CA ASP A 16 -19.38 3.18 6.08
C ASP A 16 -19.20 1.73 5.59
N GLY A 17 -18.14 1.05 6.04
CA GLY A 17 -17.82 -0.33 5.68
C GLY A 17 -16.98 -0.47 4.42
N VAL A 18 -16.65 0.62 3.72
CA VAL A 18 -15.79 0.57 2.53
C VAL A 18 -14.41 0.05 2.92
N ARG A 19 -13.96 -1.02 2.27
CA ARG A 19 -12.61 -1.56 2.41
C ARG A 19 -11.71 -0.95 1.33
N ALA A 20 -10.97 0.07 1.72
CA ALA A 20 -10.11 0.82 0.81
C ALA A 20 -8.76 0.14 0.56
N LEU A 21 -8.26 -0.62 1.54
CA LEU A 21 -7.09 -1.49 1.37
C LEU A 21 -7.46 -2.88 1.90
N ASP A 22 -7.14 -3.91 1.12
CA ASP A 22 -7.42 -5.31 1.45
C ASP A 22 -6.12 -6.11 1.38
N ASP A 23 -5.55 -6.40 2.56
CA ASP A 23 -4.34 -7.22 2.74
C ASP A 23 -3.16 -6.81 1.83
N VAL A 24 -2.89 -5.50 1.74
CA VAL A 24 -1.86 -4.97 0.84
C VAL A 24 -0.47 -5.13 1.47
N SER A 25 0.43 -5.81 0.76
CA SER A 25 1.84 -5.93 1.13
C SER A 25 2.74 -5.52 -0.03
N PHE A 26 3.66 -4.59 0.22
CA PHE A 26 4.68 -4.19 -0.74
C PHE A 26 5.84 -3.46 -0.05
N ASP A 27 7.00 -3.46 -0.72
CA ASP A 27 8.19 -2.75 -0.30
C ASP A 27 8.58 -1.71 -1.34
N VAL A 28 9.16 -0.59 -0.89
CA VAL A 28 9.87 0.37 -1.74
C VAL A 28 11.36 0.31 -1.39
N PRO A 29 12.22 -0.19 -2.30
CA PRO A 29 13.66 -0.22 -2.11
C PRO A 29 14.27 1.18 -1.96
N ASN A 30 15.45 1.25 -1.34
CA ASN A 30 16.18 2.51 -1.18
C ASN A 30 16.65 3.04 -2.56
N GLY A 31 16.36 4.31 -2.83
CA GLY A 31 16.74 4.99 -4.08
C GLY A 31 15.76 4.80 -5.24
N GLU A 32 14.67 4.05 -5.05
CA GLU A 32 13.66 3.85 -6.10
C GLU A 32 12.56 4.90 -6.09
N PHE A 33 12.02 5.17 -7.29
CA PHE A 33 10.84 6.02 -7.49
C PHE A 33 9.63 5.12 -7.78
N CYS A 34 8.65 5.13 -6.86
CA CYS A 34 7.45 4.29 -6.94
C CYS A 34 6.23 5.10 -7.37
N VAL A 35 5.46 4.57 -8.32
CA VAL A 35 4.20 5.16 -8.79
C VAL A 35 3.05 4.21 -8.49
N VAL A 36 2.02 4.71 -7.82
CA VAL A 36 0.75 4.01 -7.64
C VAL A 36 -0.21 4.45 -8.75
N LEU A 37 -0.61 3.52 -9.61
CA LEU A 37 -1.53 3.78 -10.72
C LEU A 37 -2.73 2.85 -10.62
N GLY A 38 -3.92 3.40 -10.83
CA GLY A 38 -5.17 2.66 -10.78
C GLY A 38 -6.32 3.49 -11.30
N ARG A 39 -7.48 2.85 -11.48
CA ARG A 39 -8.74 3.58 -11.69
C ARG A 39 -9.06 4.38 -10.43
N SER A 40 -9.81 5.47 -10.58
CA SER A 40 -10.30 6.23 -9.43
C SER A 40 -11.13 5.36 -8.49
N GLY A 41 -10.90 5.54 -7.18
CA GLY A 41 -11.47 4.72 -6.11
C GLY A 41 -10.50 3.64 -5.68
#